data_AF-A0A6L8HZP6-F1
#
_entry.id   AF-A0A6L8HZP6-F1
#
_cell.length_a   1.000
_cell.length_b   1.000
_cell.length_c   1.000
_cell.angle_alpha   90.00
_cell.angle_beta   90.00
_cell.angle_gamma   90.00
#
_symmetry.space_group_name_H-M   'P 1'
#
loop_
_entity.id
_entity.type
_entity.pdbx_description
1 polymer ?
#
loop_
_entity_poly.entity_id
_entity_poly.type
_entity_poly.pdbx_seq_one_letter_code
_entity_poly.pdbx_strand_id
1 'polypeptide(L)'
;MLAEARGGPSSPLPDDMHPLARRIVWTLDWLSEWQGRVVCLMVAPIIIAMVYEVIARKFFLAPTLWAFDISRMLYGTSFMLGAAYALMRGLHIRADFIYRGFSV
;
A
#
# COMPACT_ATOMS: atom_id res chain seq x y z
N MET A 1 -17.91 -15.20 9.48
CA MET A 1 -17.89 -14.82 8.06
C MET A 1 -16.75 -13.84 7.82
N LEU A 2 -15.53 -14.30 8.09
CA LEU A 2 -14.30 -13.53 7.94
C LEU A 2 -13.90 -13.59 6.46
N ALA A 3 -13.86 -12.42 5.83
CA ALA A 3 -13.34 -12.10 4.51
C ALA A 3 -12.83 -13.28 3.68
N GLU A 4 -13.60 -13.68 2.66
CA GLU A 4 -12.95 -14.21 1.46
C GLU A 4 -12.01 -13.09 0.96
N ALA A 5 -10.70 -13.28 1.13
CA ALA A 5 -9.69 -12.41 0.55
C ALA A 5 -9.76 -12.56 -0.98
N ARG A 6 -10.74 -11.89 -1.60
CA ARG A 6 -10.86 -11.80 -3.05
C ARG A 6 -9.84 -10.77 -3.53
N GLY A 7 -9.04 -11.16 -4.52
CA GLY A 7 -8.13 -10.25 -5.22
C GLY A 7 -6.65 -10.58 -5.03
N GLY A 8 -6.25 -11.77 -5.44
CA GLY A 8 -4.90 -12.01 -5.94
C GLY A 8 -4.99 -12.40 -7.42
N PRO A 9 -3.90 -12.35 -8.20
CA PRO A 9 -3.91 -12.74 -9.62
C PRO A 9 -4.43 -14.17 -9.87
N SER A 10 -4.45 -15.01 -8.84
CA SER A 10 -4.96 -16.38 -8.85
C SER A 10 -6.46 -16.51 -8.53
N SER A 11 -7.15 -15.41 -8.24
CA SER A 11 -8.58 -15.44 -7.95
C SER A 11 -9.34 -15.63 -9.28
N PRO A 12 -10.31 -16.56 -9.37
CA PRO A 12 -11.08 -16.75 -10.60
C PRO A 12 -11.80 -15.45 -10.99
N LEU A 13 -11.51 -14.92 -12.18
CA LEU A 13 -12.26 -13.80 -12.75
C LEU A 13 -13.60 -14.33 -13.31
N PRO A 14 -14.69 -13.56 -13.24
CA PRO A 14 -15.96 -13.94 -13.85
C PRO A 14 -15.81 -14.29 -15.34
N ASP A 15 -16.48 -15.37 -15.75
CA ASP A 15 -16.35 -15.95 -17.09
C ASP A 15 -17.02 -15.09 -18.18
N ASP A 16 -17.96 -14.25 -17.78
CA ASP A 16 -18.79 -13.33 -18.56
C ASP A 16 -18.15 -11.95 -18.84
N MET A 17 -16.88 -11.76 -18.48
CA MET A 17 -16.16 -10.50 -18.70
C MET A 17 -15.76 -10.27 -20.16
N HIS A 18 -15.92 -9.04 -20.63
CA HIS A 18 -15.35 -8.60 -21.91
C HIS A 18 -13.82 -8.84 -21.93
N PRO A 19 -13.25 -9.41 -23.02
CA PRO A 19 -11.85 -9.86 -23.05
C PRO A 19 -10.83 -8.76 -22.74
N LEU A 20 -11.14 -7.50 -23.07
CA LEU A 20 -10.29 -6.36 -22.73
C LEU A 20 -10.32 -6.04 -21.22
N ALA A 21 -11.49 -6.09 -20.60
CA ALA A 21 -11.64 -5.84 -19.17
C ALA A 21 -10.87 -6.88 -18.36
N ARG A 22 -10.97 -8.16 -18.75
CA ARG A 22 -10.20 -9.25 -18.14
C ARG A 22 -8.69 -8.99 -18.18
N ARG A 23 -8.16 -8.52 -19.32
CA ARG A 23 -6.73 -8.24 -19.49
C ARG A 23 -6.26 -7.04 -18.66
N ILE A 24 -7.08 -5.99 -18.57
CA ILE A 24 -6.79 -4.80 -17.76
C ILE A 24 -6.74 -5.18 -16.28
N VAL A 25 -7.77 -5.86 -15.77
CA VAL A 25 -7.84 -6.27 -14.36
C VAL A 25 -6.65 -7.17 -14.00
N TRP A 26 -6.34 -8.17 -14.82
CA TRP A 26 -5.18 -9.04 -14.59
C TRP A 26 -3.86 -8.26 -14.53
N THR A 27 -3.69 -7.27 -15.40
CA THR A 27 -2.47 -6.42 -15.42
C THR A 27 -2.38 -5.55 -14.17
N LEU A 28 -3.52 -5.00 -13.71
CA LEU A 28 -3.60 -4.19 -12.51
C LEU A 28 -3.34 -5.01 -11.24
N ASP A 29 -3.87 -6.22 -11.16
CA ASP A 29 -3.62 -7.13 -10.02
C ASP A 29 -2.15 -7.55 -9.97
N TRP A 30 -1.55 -7.87 -11.12
CA TRP A 30 -0.13 -8.20 -11.21
C TRP A 30 0.75 -7.01 -10.79
N LEU A 31 0.47 -5.81 -11.31
CA LEU A 31 1.19 -4.59 -10.94
C LEU A 31 1.02 -4.30 -9.43
N SER A 32 -0.18 -4.53 -8.91
CA SER A 32 -0.52 -4.28 -7.52
C SER A 32 0.19 -5.23 -6.56
N GLU A 33 0.37 -6.49 -6.94
CA GLU A 33 1.16 -7.43 -6.16
C GLU A 33 2.66 -7.08 -6.20
N TRP A 34 3.17 -6.71 -7.37
CA TRP A 34 4.56 -6.30 -7.53
C TRP A 34 4.88 -5.05 -6.70
N GLN A 35 4.05 -4.00 -6.76
CA GLN A 35 4.25 -2.80 -5.94
C GLN A 35 4.23 -3.13 -4.44
N GLY A 36 3.37 -4.05 -3.98
CA GLY A 36 3.30 -4.43 -2.57
C GLY A 36 4.64 -4.99 -2.06
N ARG A 37 5.28 -5.84 -2.87
CA ARG A 37 6.62 -6.39 -2.55
C ARG A 37 7.71 -5.31 -2.56
N VAL A 38 7.67 -4.40 -3.53
CA VAL A 38 8.64 -3.30 -3.64
C VAL A 38 8.49 -2.30 -2.49
N VAL A 39 7.26 -1.97 -2.10
CA VAL A 39 6.97 -1.04 -0.99
C VAL A 39 7.47 -1.59 0.34
N CYS A 40 7.28 -2.90 0.60
CA CYS A 40 7.85 -3.54 1.79
C CYS A 40 9.39 -3.35 1.87
N LEU A 41 10.09 -3.41 0.74
CA LEU A 41 11.52 -3.16 0.69
C LEU A 41 11.86 -1.67 0.88
N MET A 42 11.03 -0.75 0.39
CA MET A 42 11.23 0.70 0.51
C MET A 42 11.08 1.24 1.94
N VAL A 43 10.45 0.51 2.86
CA VAL A 43 10.39 0.92 4.27
C VAL A 43 11.78 0.90 4.93
N ALA A 44 12.64 -0.06 4.56
CA ALA A 44 13.99 -0.18 5.12
C ALA A 44 14.89 1.05 4.85
N PRO A 45 15.03 1.58 3.61
CA PRO A 45 15.83 2.77 3.36
C PRO A 45 15.24 4.03 4.01
N ILE A 46 13.92 4.12 4.20
CA ILE A 46 13.30 5.23 4.95
C ILE A 46 13.78 5.22 6.41
N ILE A 47 13.80 4.04 7.05
CA ILE A 47 14.28 3.90 8.43
C ILE A 47 15.77 4.29 8.51
N ILE A 48 16.60 3.80 7.58
CA ILE A 48 18.03 4.11 7.54
C ILE A 48 18.26 5.62 7.35
N ALA A 49 17.53 6.25 6.43
CA ALA A 49 17.63 7.69 6.19
C ALA A 49 17.24 8.50 7.45
N MET A 50 16.17 8.10 8.15
CA MET A 50 15.73 8.74 9.39
C MET A 50 16.78 8.59 10.50
N VAL A 51 17.35 7.39 10.67
CA VAL A 51 18.40 7.15 11.67
C VAL A 51 19.65 7.98 11.36
N TYR A 52 20.07 8.01 10.09
CA TYR A 52 21.19 8.85 9.65
C TYR A 52 20.95 10.33 9.94
N GLU A 53 19.76 10.84 9.62
CA GLU A 53 19.39 12.23 9.88
C GLU A 53 19.42 12.58 11.36
N VAL A 54 18.90 11.70 12.22
CA VAL A 54 18.93 11.89 13.68
C VAL A 54 20.37 11.92 14.20
N ILE A 55 21.24 11.02 13.71
CA ILE A 55 22.65 10.98 14.10
C ILE A 55 23.39 12.24 13.62
N ALA A 56 23.25 12.61 12.35
CA ALA A 56 23.87 13.81 11.77
C ALA A 56 23.49 15.07 12.54
N ARG A 57 22.21 15.22 12.88
CA ARG A 57 21.71 16.40 13.59
C ARG A 57 22.13 16.42 15.06
N LYS A 58 22.08 15.28 15.76
CA LYS A 58 22.35 15.20 17.20
C LYS A 58 23.84 15.16 17.53
N PHE A 59 24.67 14.55 16.69
CA PHE A 59 26.10 14.35 16.95
C PHE A 59 27.01 15.28 16.15
N PHE A 60 26.62 15.66 14.93
CA PHE A 60 27.49 16.46 14.04
C PHE A 60 27.03 17.91 13.88
N LEU A 61 25.92 18.32 14.54
CA LEU A 61 25.34 19.68 14.47
C LEU A 61 25.08 20.17 13.02
N ALA A 62 25.06 19.25 12.06
CA ALA A 62 24.95 19.54 10.63
C ALA A 62 23.58 19.07 10.12
N PRO A 63 22.55 19.94 10.12
CA PRO A 63 21.23 19.58 9.63
C PRO A 63 21.24 19.35 8.12
N THR A 64 20.82 18.18 7.68
CA THR A 64 20.65 17.85 6.25
C THR A 64 19.28 18.32 5.77
N LEU A 65 19.21 19.52 5.19
CA LEU A 65 17.96 20.14 4.71
C LEU A 65 17.19 19.25 3.72
N TRP A 66 17.89 18.52 2.85
CA TRP A 66 17.29 17.65 1.85
C TRP A 66 16.68 16.36 2.42
N ALA A 67 17.14 15.88 3.58
CA ALA A 67 16.68 14.62 4.15
C ALA A 67 15.23 14.69 4.66
N PHE A 68 14.84 15.85 5.20
CA PHE A 68 13.50 16.08 5.72
C PHE A 68 12.44 16.03 4.60
N ASP A 69 12.70 16.68 3.47
CA ASP A 69 11.76 16.70 2.34
C ASP A 69 11.66 15.33 1.66
N ILE A 70 12.80 14.64 1.48
CA ILE A 70 12.83 13.30 0.87
C ILE A 70 12.12 12.27 1.76
N SER A 71 12.38 12.27 3.07
CA SER A 71 11.74 11.32 3.98
C SER A 71 10.21 11.51 3.99
N ARG A 72 9.72 12.74 4.01
CA ARG A 72 8.29 13.05 4.01
C ARG A 72 7.59 12.61 2.71
N MET A 73 8.22 12.85 1.55
CA MET A 73 7.66 12.45 0.26
C MET A 73 7.67 10.93 0.10
N LEU A 74 8.78 10.25 0.44
CA LEU A 74 8.87 8.79 0.41
C LEU A 74 7.86 8.13 1.33
N TYR A 75 7.64 8.69 2.52
CA TYR A 75 6.63 8.18 3.45
C TYR A 75 5.23 8.25 2.83
N GLY A 76 4.85 9.40 2.25
CA GLY A 76 3.57 9.57 1.56
C GLY A 76 3.40 8.61 0.37
N THR A 77 4.45 8.46 -0.45
CA THR A 77 4.44 7.53 -1.58
C THR A 77 4.30 6.08 -1.13
N SER A 78 5.04 5.66 -0.09
CA SER A 78 4.94 4.31 0.46
C SER A 78 3.53 3.99 0.99
N PHE A 79 2.87 4.98 1.60
CA PHE A 79 1.50 4.85 2.10
C PHE A 79 0.50 4.68 0.95
N MET A 80 0.58 5.51 -0.09
CA MET A 80 -0.35 5.43 -1.23
C MET A 80 -0.20 4.13 -2.02
N LEU A 81 1.04 3.68 -2.25
CA LEU A 81 1.30 2.40 -2.90
C LEU A 81 0.88 1.21 -2.02
N GLY A 82 1.09 1.29 -0.70
CA GLY A 82 0.60 0.30 0.26
C GLY A 82 -0.94 0.24 0.34
N ALA A 83 -1.61 1.38 0.24
CA ALA A 83 -3.07 1.47 0.23
C ALA A 83 -3.67 0.82 -1.01
N ALA A 84 -3.05 0.98 -2.19
CA ALA A 84 -3.47 0.29 -3.41
C ALA A 84 -3.34 -1.24 -3.28
N TYR A 85 -2.28 -1.73 -2.66
CA TYR A 85 -2.12 -3.16 -2.37
C TYR A 85 -3.15 -3.69 -1.35
N ALA A 86 -3.43 -2.91 -0.30
CA ALA A 86 -4.45 -3.25 0.69
C ALA A 86 -5.87 -3.27 0.08
N LEU A 87 -6.15 -2.37 -0.86
CA LEU A 87 -7.39 -2.32 -1.62
C LEU A 87 -7.56 -3.58 -2.48
N MET A 88 -6.53 -3.98 -3.23
CA MET A 88 -6.53 -5.21 -4.02
C MET A 88 -6.88 -6.45 -3.18
N ARG A 89 -6.31 -6.55 -1.96
CA ARG A 89 -6.57 -7.68 -1.06
C ARG A 89 -7.90 -7.59 -0.28
N GLY A 90 -8.69 -6.54 -0.48
CA GLY A 90 -9.95 -6.33 0.25
C GLY A 90 -9.76 -6.16 1.76
N LEU A 91 -8.59 -5.69 2.21
CA LEU A 91 -8.25 -5.51 3.62
C LEU A 91 -8.82 -4.21 4.23
N HIS A 92 -9.59 -3.43 3.47
CA HIS A 92 -10.32 -2.30 4.00
C HIS A 92 -11.36 -2.79 5.01
N ILE A 93 -11.24 -2.31 6.25
CA ILE A 93 -12.21 -2.57 7.31
C ILE A 93 -13.54 -1.98 6.88
N ARG A 94 -14.49 -2.82 6.46
CA ARG A 94 -15.85 -2.40 6.14
C ARG A 94 -16.59 -2.17 7.47
N ALA A 95 -17.04 -0.94 7.71
CA ALA A 95 -17.78 -0.57 8.91
C ALA A 95 -19.24 -1.05 8.89
N ASP A 96 -19.50 -2.24 8.34
CA ASP A 96 -20.85 -2.82 8.22
C ASP A 96 -21.48 -3.11 9.60
N PHE A 97 -20.68 -3.10 10.67
CA PHE A 97 -21.16 -3.26 12.04
C PHE A 97 -22.04 -2.09 12.51
N ILE A 98 -21.85 -0.88 11.97
CA ILE A 98 -22.62 0.31 12.37
C ILE A 98 -24.06 0.22 11.84
N TYR A 99 -24.25 -0.40 10.67
CA TYR A 99 -25.57 -0.53 10.05
C TYR A 99 -26.38 -1.73 10.54
N ARG A 100 -25.75 -2.71 11.20
CA ARG A 100 -26.44 -3.91 11.74
C ARG A 100 -27.45 -3.60 12.86
N GLY A 101 -27.35 -2.43 13.50
CA GLY A 101 -28.27 -2.01 14.57
C GLY A 101 -29.44 -1.13 14.09
N PHE A 102 -29.45 -0.67 12.84
CA PHE A 102 -30.54 0.14 12.30
C PHE A 102 -31.62 -0.77 11.72
N SER A 103 -32.64 -1.05 12.54
CA SER A 103 -33.93 -1.57 12.07
C SER A 103 -34.72 -0.42 11.48
N VAL A 104 -35.07 -0.51 10.19
CA VAL A 104 -36.29 0.10 9.64
C VAL A 104 -37.27 -1.03 9.42
#